data_AF-A0A6M0HSJ8-F1
#
_entry.id   AF-A0A6M0HSJ8-F1
#
_cell.length_a   1.000
_cell.length_b   1.000
_cell.length_c   1.000
_cell.angle_alpha   90.00
_cell.angle_beta   90.00
_cell.angle_gamma   90.00
#
_symmetry.space_group_name_H-M   'P 1'
#
loop_
_entity.id
_entity.type
_entity.pdbx_description
1 polymer ?
#
loop_
_entity_poly.entity_id
_entity_poly.type
_entity_poly.pdbx_seq_one_letter_code
_entity_poly.pdbx_strand_id
1 'polypeptide(L)'
;MLSLATATRDYARFVEGGTFDRLPSSNLRCLFEAMGPDLWAWQYALRLTQQTAWRCRPEIDEEIERTLAMRAMTNGIETWVRALAALDTRIERARIHGEPMPQALAVPADVLAVLEARKAAALERIARRRGRAGEGDTDPAAIPDAAVHQPPLPGRPA
;
A
#
# COMPACT_ATOMS: atom_id res chain seq x y z
N MET A 1 -29.47 11.46 -2.99
CA MET A 1 -28.23 10.71 -2.69
C MET A 1 -27.33 10.84 -3.92
N LEU A 2 -26.05 11.19 -3.75
CA LEU A 2 -25.10 11.29 -4.88
C LEU A 2 -24.77 9.88 -5.39
N SER A 3 -24.64 9.70 -6.71
CA SER A 3 -24.12 8.44 -7.26
C SER A 3 -22.63 8.29 -6.99
N LEU A 4 -22.12 7.06 -6.92
CA LEU A 4 -20.70 6.81 -6.69
C LEU A 4 -19.79 7.47 -7.75
N ALA A 5 -20.19 7.41 -9.02
CA ALA A 5 -19.47 8.05 -10.12
C ALA A 5 -19.37 9.57 -9.97
N THR A 6 -20.44 10.22 -9.52
CA THR A 6 -20.42 11.67 -9.27
C THR A 6 -19.53 11.99 -8.08
N ALA A 7 -19.71 11.27 -6.97
CA ALA A 7 -18.95 11.52 -5.75
C ALA A 7 -17.44 11.34 -5.94
N THR A 8 -17.00 10.28 -6.63
CA THR A 8 -15.57 10.02 -6.88
C THR A 8 -14.96 11.01 -7.87
N ARG A 9 -15.73 11.46 -8.87
CA ARG A 9 -15.30 12.53 -9.79
C ARG A 9 -15.15 13.87 -9.08
N ASP A 10 -16.13 14.26 -8.27
CA ASP A 10 -16.08 15.51 -7.51
C ASP A 10 -14.95 15.50 -6.50
N TYR A 11 -14.78 14.39 -5.77
CA TYR A 11 -13.63 14.16 -4.89
C TYR A 11 -12.31 14.40 -5.63
N ALA A 12 -12.10 13.72 -6.76
CA ALA A 12 -10.87 13.85 -7.54
C ALA A 12 -10.63 15.29 -7.98
N ARG A 13 -11.68 15.99 -8.46
CA ARG A 13 -11.59 17.40 -8.85
C ARG A 13 -11.16 18.29 -7.68
N PHE A 14 -11.69 18.09 -6.48
CA PHE A 14 -11.33 18.89 -5.31
C PHE A 14 -9.91 18.61 -4.82
N VAL A 15 -9.44 17.36 -4.90
CA VAL A 15 -8.06 17.00 -4.55
C VAL A 15 -7.08 17.58 -5.56
N GLU A 16 -7.34 17.41 -6.86
CA GLU A 16 -6.50 17.94 -7.94
C GLU A 16 -6.48 19.46 -7.97
N GLY A 17 -7.61 20.10 -7.64
CA GLY A 17 -7.72 21.55 -7.51
C GLY A 17 -7.14 22.11 -6.20
N GLY A 18 -6.67 21.27 -5.27
CA GLY A 18 -6.11 21.70 -3.98
C GLY A 18 -7.13 22.36 -3.03
N THR A 19 -8.43 22.19 -3.29
CA THR A 19 -9.51 22.82 -2.50
C THR A 19 -10.15 21.87 -1.50
N PHE A 20 -9.79 20.58 -1.52
CA PHE A 20 -10.41 19.55 -0.69
C PHE A 20 -10.41 19.90 0.80
N ASP A 21 -9.30 20.39 1.35
CA ASP A 21 -9.18 20.72 2.78
C ASP A 21 -10.00 21.94 3.22
N ARG A 22 -10.56 22.68 2.25
CA ARG A 22 -11.40 23.85 2.49
C ARG A 22 -12.89 23.55 2.27
N LEU A 23 -13.23 22.30 1.94
CA LEU A 23 -14.62 21.92 1.71
C LEU A 23 -15.43 22.04 3.01
N PRO A 24 -16.69 22.51 2.93
CA PRO A 24 -17.57 22.51 4.08
C PRO A 24 -17.88 21.07 4.50
N SER A 25 -18.08 20.87 5.81
CA SER A 25 -18.33 19.55 6.39
C SER A 25 -19.54 18.83 5.80
N SER A 26 -20.56 19.57 5.34
CA SER A 26 -21.72 19.02 4.64
C SER A 26 -21.33 18.31 3.34
N ASN A 27 -20.44 18.92 2.55
CA ASN A 27 -19.98 18.33 1.28
C ASN A 27 -19.11 17.11 1.55
N LEU A 28 -18.21 17.17 2.53
CA LEU A 28 -17.41 16.02 2.94
C LEU A 28 -18.29 14.85 3.38
N ARG A 29 -19.35 15.12 4.16
CA ARG A 29 -20.31 14.10 4.57
C ARG A 29 -21.05 13.49 3.37
N CYS A 30 -21.54 14.30 2.44
CA CYS A 30 -22.23 13.80 1.25
C CYS A 30 -21.33 12.94 0.37
N LEU A 31 -20.06 13.30 0.22
CA LEU A 31 -19.07 12.49 -0.49
C LEU A 31 -18.79 11.18 0.24
N PHE A 32 -18.60 11.23 1.56
CA PHE A 32 -18.40 10.06 2.41
C PHE A 32 -19.57 9.08 2.33
N GLU A 33 -20.81 9.56 2.46
CA GLU A 33 -22.02 8.74 2.40
C GLU A 33 -22.18 8.02 1.04
N ALA A 34 -21.86 8.71 -0.06
CA ALA A 34 -21.95 8.13 -1.40
C ALA A 34 -20.84 7.10 -1.68
N MET A 35 -19.60 7.38 -1.25
CA MET A 35 -18.48 6.45 -1.44
C MET A 35 -18.54 5.26 -0.48
N GLY A 36 -19.02 5.46 0.74
CA GLY A 36 -18.89 4.49 1.82
C GLY A 36 -17.49 4.48 2.43
N PRO A 37 -17.31 3.78 3.55
CA PRO A 37 -16.11 3.87 4.38
C PRO A 37 -14.86 3.34 3.68
N ASP A 38 -14.94 2.19 3.01
CA ASP A 38 -13.76 1.55 2.41
C ASP A 38 -13.20 2.37 1.24
N LEU A 39 -14.08 2.85 0.34
CA LEU A 39 -13.66 3.70 -0.78
C LEU A 39 -13.14 5.04 -0.29
N TRP A 40 -13.75 5.62 0.75
CA TRP A 40 -13.25 6.83 1.37
C TRP A 40 -11.83 6.64 1.93
N ALA A 41 -11.60 5.55 2.66
CA ALA A 41 -10.29 5.22 3.20
C ALA A 41 -9.26 4.99 2.08
N TRP A 42 -9.65 4.30 1.00
CA TRP A 42 -8.77 4.08 -0.15
C TRP A 42 -8.37 5.39 -0.83
N GLN A 43 -9.33 6.29 -1.06
CA GLN A 43 -9.06 7.61 -1.62
C GLN A 43 -8.12 8.42 -0.71
N TYR A 44 -8.32 8.34 0.60
CA TYR A 44 -7.43 8.98 1.56
C TYR A 44 -6.01 8.39 1.52
N ALA A 45 -5.87 7.06 1.40
CA ALA A 45 -4.57 6.41 1.24
C ALA A 45 -3.84 6.85 -0.05
N LEU A 46 -4.57 6.93 -1.18
CA LEU A 46 -4.03 7.45 -2.43
C LEU A 46 -3.55 8.89 -2.27
N ARG A 47 -4.35 9.74 -1.62
CA ARG A 47 -4.00 11.14 -1.36
C ARG A 47 -2.76 11.27 -0.46
N LEU A 48 -2.66 10.51 0.62
CA LEU A 48 -1.49 10.51 1.51
C LEU A 48 -0.20 10.11 0.79
N THR A 49 -0.33 9.27 -0.24
CA THR A 49 0.80 8.80 -1.06
C THR A 49 0.96 9.58 -2.37
N GLN A 50 0.24 10.70 -2.53
CA GLN A 50 0.26 11.57 -3.73
C GLN A 50 -0.07 10.83 -5.03
N GLN A 51 -0.83 9.75 -4.94
CA GLN A 51 -1.33 9.01 -6.10
C GLN A 51 -2.62 9.66 -6.62
N THR A 52 -2.90 9.42 -7.91
CA THR A 52 -4.13 9.89 -8.55
C THR A 52 -5.35 9.29 -7.85
N ALA A 53 -6.35 10.14 -7.57
CA ALA A 53 -7.60 9.69 -6.99
C ALA A 53 -8.31 8.69 -7.91
N TRP A 54 -8.86 7.64 -7.32
CA TRP A 54 -9.63 6.65 -8.05
C TRP A 54 -10.96 7.25 -8.54
N ARG A 55 -11.46 6.80 -9.69
CA ARG A 55 -12.71 7.29 -10.28
C ARG A 55 -13.56 6.12 -10.72
N CYS A 56 -14.81 6.11 -10.27
CA CYS A 56 -15.79 5.13 -10.73
C CYS A 56 -16.23 5.48 -12.16
N ARG A 57 -16.36 4.46 -13.01
CA ARG A 57 -16.87 4.60 -14.37
C ARG A 57 -18.40 4.72 -14.34
N PRO A 58 -19.02 5.75 -14.93
CA PRO A 58 -20.47 5.93 -14.85
C PRO A 58 -21.27 4.96 -15.72
N GLU A 59 -20.64 4.31 -16.71
CA GLU A 59 -21.30 3.38 -17.63
C GLU A 59 -21.40 1.95 -17.07
N ILE A 60 -20.73 1.68 -15.95
CA ILE A 60 -20.65 0.36 -15.33
C ILE A 60 -21.51 0.35 -14.08
N ASP A 61 -22.13 -0.80 -13.81
CA ASP A 61 -22.88 -1.03 -12.59
C ASP A 61 -22.05 -0.72 -11.33
N GLU A 62 -22.67 -0.04 -10.37
CA GLU A 62 -22.00 0.45 -9.17
C GLU A 62 -21.46 -0.69 -8.30
N GLU A 63 -22.17 -1.81 -8.21
CA GLU A 63 -21.75 -2.96 -7.40
C GLU A 63 -20.50 -3.62 -8.00
N ILE A 64 -20.44 -3.69 -9.33
CA ILE A 64 -19.26 -4.17 -10.05
C ILE A 64 -18.07 -3.25 -9.81
N GLU A 65 -18.25 -1.93 -9.93
CA GLU A 65 -17.18 -0.96 -9.68
C GLU A 65 -16.67 -1.01 -8.23
N ARG A 66 -17.56 -1.17 -7.25
CA ARG A 66 -17.18 -1.39 -5.85
C ARG A 66 -16.35 -2.65 -5.68
N THR A 67 -16.76 -3.76 -6.32
CA THR A 67 -16.01 -5.03 -6.28
C THR A 67 -14.62 -4.89 -6.92
N LEU A 68 -14.52 -4.21 -8.05
CA LEU A 68 -13.24 -3.94 -8.71
C LEU A 68 -12.34 -3.04 -7.86
N ALA A 69 -12.91 -2.02 -7.24
CA ALA A 69 -12.17 -1.15 -6.33
C ALA A 69 -11.66 -1.94 -5.11
N MET A 70 -12.45 -2.85 -4.55
CA MET A 70 -11.98 -3.70 -3.45
C MET A 70 -10.79 -4.58 -3.86
N ARG A 71 -10.84 -5.19 -5.05
CA ARG A 71 -9.70 -5.93 -5.59
C ARG A 71 -8.46 -5.04 -5.77
N ALA A 72 -8.65 -3.80 -6.24
CA ALA A 72 -7.57 -2.84 -6.36
C ALA A 72 -6.96 -2.47 -5.00
N MET A 73 -7.78 -2.28 -3.96
CA MET A 73 -7.30 -2.04 -2.59
C MET A 73 -6.47 -3.21 -2.06
N THR A 74 -6.95 -4.44 -2.24
CA THR A 74 -6.24 -5.65 -1.78
C THR A 74 -4.94 -5.87 -2.54
N ASN A 75 -4.89 -5.57 -3.83
CA ASN A 75 -3.65 -5.63 -4.60
C ASN A 75 -2.71 -4.45 -4.29
N GLY A 76 -3.27 -3.32 -3.83
CA GLY A 76 -2.57 -2.09 -3.49
C GLY A 76 -1.90 -2.09 -2.12
N ILE A 77 -1.43 -3.23 -1.61
CA ILE A 77 -0.81 -3.35 -0.28
C ILE A 77 0.32 -2.34 -0.08
N GLU A 78 1.16 -2.12 -1.09
CA GLU A 78 2.25 -1.16 -0.98
C GLU A 78 1.75 0.29 -0.80
N THR A 79 0.61 0.64 -1.40
CA THR A 79 -0.04 1.93 -1.18
C THR A 79 -0.49 2.07 0.27
N TRP A 80 -1.11 1.03 0.83
CA TRP A 80 -1.53 1.03 2.24
C TRP A 80 -0.34 1.16 3.20
N VAL A 81 0.75 0.42 2.97
CA VAL A 81 1.97 0.52 3.78
C VAL A 81 2.53 1.94 3.76
N ARG A 82 2.67 2.53 2.56
CA ARG A 82 3.17 3.90 2.41
C ARG A 82 2.24 4.93 3.03
N ALA A 83 0.92 4.75 2.89
CA ALA A 83 -0.07 5.64 3.45
C ALA A 83 -0.05 5.64 4.98
N LEU A 84 0.08 4.47 5.61
CA LEU A 84 0.23 4.34 7.06
C LEU A 84 1.50 5.04 7.56
N ALA A 85 2.63 4.82 6.90
CA ALA A 85 3.89 5.49 7.26
C ALA A 85 3.83 7.02 7.09
N ALA A 86 3.17 7.50 6.03
CA ALA A 86 2.94 8.92 5.81
C ALA A 86 2.00 9.51 6.86
N LEU A 87 0.97 8.77 7.28
CA LEU A 87 0.06 9.18 8.35
C LEU A 87 0.79 9.26 9.69
N ASP A 88 1.62 8.28 10.05
CA ASP A 88 2.42 8.29 11.27
C ASP A 88 3.34 9.52 11.32
N THR A 89 3.99 9.83 10.20
CA THR A 89 4.83 11.04 10.07
C THR A 89 4.01 12.32 10.28
N ARG A 90 2.78 12.36 9.76
CA ARG A 90 1.89 13.51 9.91
C ARG A 90 1.34 13.64 11.33
N ILE A 91 1.02 12.53 11.99
CA ILE A 91 0.63 12.46 13.40
C ILE A 91 1.75 13.02 14.28
N GLU A 92 2.99 12.58 14.04
CA GLU A 92 4.13 13.04 14.83
C GLU A 92 4.39 14.54 14.63
N ARG A 93 4.32 15.00 13.38
CA ARG A 93 4.38 16.43 13.07
C ARG A 93 3.30 17.22 13.80
N ALA A 94 2.05 16.76 13.75
CA ALA A 94 0.94 17.44 14.41
C ALA A 94 1.13 17.51 15.92
N ARG A 95 1.65 16.43 16.54
CA ARG A 95 2.00 16.39 17.95
C ARG A 95 3.09 17.41 18.30
N ILE A 96 4.17 17.48 17.54
CA ILE A 96 5.30 18.39 17.78
C ILE A 96 4.89 19.86 17.64
N HIS A 97 4.07 20.17 16.62
CA HIS A 97 3.71 21.54 16.28
C HIS A 97 2.37 22.01 16.84
N GLY A 98 1.65 21.16 17.59
CA GLY A 98 0.33 21.48 18.13
C GLY A 98 -0.75 21.67 17.06
N GLU A 99 -0.57 21.04 15.89
CA GLU A 99 -1.56 21.06 14.81
C GLU A 99 -2.72 20.09 15.11
N PRO A 100 -3.89 20.27 14.47
CA PRO A 100 -4.99 19.32 14.60
C PRO A 100 -4.57 17.90 14.20
N MET A 101 -4.95 16.91 15.00
CA MET A 101 -4.64 15.50 14.74
C MET A 101 -5.27 15.06 13.40
N PRO A 102 -4.49 14.47 12.47
CA PRO A 102 -5.05 13.97 11.23
C PRO A 102 -6.02 12.82 11.50
N GLN A 103 -7.01 12.67 10.61
CA GLN A 103 -7.96 11.56 10.68
C GLN A 103 -7.24 10.22 10.52
N ALA A 104 -7.60 9.23 11.34
CA ALA A 104 -7.09 7.87 11.24
C ALA A 104 -7.49 7.23 9.90
N LEU A 105 -6.60 6.40 9.35
CA LEU A 105 -6.87 5.63 8.14
C LEU A 105 -7.61 4.34 8.50
N ALA A 106 -8.89 4.25 8.13
CA ALA A 106 -9.70 3.06 8.35
C ALA A 106 -9.40 1.99 7.28
N VAL A 107 -8.35 1.21 7.49
CA VAL A 107 -7.94 0.15 6.55
C VAL A 107 -8.96 -1.00 6.57
N PRO A 108 -9.46 -1.48 5.41
CA PRO A 108 -10.37 -2.61 5.36
C PRO A 108 -9.79 -3.88 6.00
N ALA A 109 -10.64 -4.71 6.62
CA ALA A 109 -10.22 -5.88 7.39
C ALA A 109 -9.38 -6.88 6.56
N ASP A 110 -9.74 -7.12 5.30
CA ASP A 110 -9.01 -8.02 4.41
C ASP A 110 -7.58 -7.51 4.14
N VAL A 111 -7.44 -6.20 3.95
CA VAL A 111 -6.12 -5.55 3.75
C VAL A 111 -5.30 -5.63 5.03
N LEU A 112 -5.91 -5.38 6.19
CA LEU A 112 -5.24 -5.54 7.49
C LEU A 112 -4.73 -6.97 7.68
N ALA A 113 -5.54 -7.98 7.37
CA ALA A 113 -5.13 -9.38 7.48
C ALA A 113 -3.90 -9.69 6.61
N VAL A 114 -3.85 -9.18 5.37
CA VAL A 114 -2.70 -9.34 4.48
C VAL A 114 -1.46 -8.62 5.02
N LEU A 115 -1.62 -7.42 5.57
CA LEU A 115 -0.52 -6.66 6.18
C LEU A 115 0.07 -7.39 7.40
N GLU A 116 -0.79 -7.90 8.28
CA GLU A 116 -0.34 -8.64 9.47
C GLU A 116 0.33 -9.96 9.10
N ALA A 117 -0.20 -10.71 8.12
CA ALA A 117 0.45 -11.92 7.61
C ALA A 117 1.85 -11.63 7.05
N ARG A 118 2.03 -10.52 6.34
CA ARG A 118 3.35 -10.08 5.84
C ARG A 118 4.31 -9.73 6.97
N LYS A 119 3.84 -9.02 8.00
CA LYS A 119 4.66 -8.70 9.19
C LYS A 119 5.12 -9.98 9.91
N ALA A 120 4.19 -10.92 10.15
CA ALA A 120 4.50 -12.20 10.78
C ALA A 120 5.56 -12.98 9.98
N ALA A 121 5.39 -13.10 8.65
CA ALA A 121 6.36 -13.77 7.79
C ALA A 121 7.74 -13.09 7.77
N ALA A 122 7.79 -11.75 7.86
CA ALA A 122 9.05 -11.01 7.96
C ALA A 122 9.77 -11.28 9.29
N LEU A 123 9.03 -11.27 10.41
CA LEU A 123 9.57 -11.58 11.73
C LEU A 123 10.11 -13.02 11.80
N GLU A 124 9.40 -13.98 11.22
CA GLU A 124 9.85 -15.38 11.16
C GLU A 124 11.17 -15.52 10.39
N ARG A 125 11.32 -14.83 9.24
CA ARG A 125 12.58 -14.83 8.49
C ARG A 125 13.75 -14.24 9.29
N ILE A 126 13.49 -13.16 10.04
CA ILE A 126 14.49 -12.55 10.94
C ILE A 126 14.86 -13.51 12.07
N ALA A 127 13.87 -14.17 12.68
CA ALA A 127 14.09 -15.14 13.75
C ALA A 127 14.93 -16.33 13.28
N ARG A 128 14.62 -16.92 12.11
CA ARG A 128 15.42 -18.00 11.51
C ARG A 128 16.87 -17.58 11.22
N ARG A 129 17.07 -16.32 10.76
CA ARG A 129 18.42 -15.79 10.52
C ARG A 129 19.21 -15.60 11.81
N ARG A 130 18.57 -15.14 12.89
CA ARG A 130 19.20 -14.99 14.22
C ARG A 130 19.54 -16.33 14.86
N GLY A 131 18.68 -17.34 14.70
CA GLY A 131 18.94 -18.71 15.20
C GLY A 131 20.10 -19.42 14.50
N ARG A 132 20.40 -19.08 13.23
CA ARG A 132 21.49 -19.69 12.46
C ARG A 132 22.85 -19.02 12.65
N ALA A 133 22.90 -17.82 13.22
CA ALA A 133 24.14 -17.06 13.42
C ALA A 133 24.91 -17.44 14.71
N GLY A 134 24.44 -18.44 15.46
CA GLY A 134 25.00 -18.82 16.77
C GLY A 134 25.47 -20.27 16.89
N GLU A 135 25.46 -21.07 15.81
CA GLU A 135 25.80 -22.50 15.90
C GLU A 135 26.69 -22.92 14.72
N GLY A 136 28.00 -23.00 14.97
CA GLY A 136 28.96 -23.68 14.09
C GLY A 136 29.94 -22.81 13.31
N ASP A 137 30.71 -21.95 13.97
CA ASP A 137 32.03 -21.52 13.47
C ASP A 137 33.03 -22.65 13.77
N THR A 138 33.25 -23.53 12.79
CA THR A 138 34.49 -24.29 12.51
C THR A 138 34.21 -25.26 11.36
N ASP A 139 34.39 -24.80 10.13
CA ASP A 139 34.62 -25.70 8.99
C ASP A 139 36.12 -25.63 8.64
N PRO A 140 36.88 -26.74 8.74
CA PRO A 140 38.30 -26.75 8.40
C PRO A 140 38.49 -26.75 6.87
N ALA A 141 39.27 -25.78 6.39
CA ALA A 141 40.02 -25.71 5.14
C ALA A 141 39.50 -26.58 3.95
N ALA A 142 38.80 -25.93 3.02
CA ALA A 142 38.61 -26.47 1.68
C ALA A 142 39.96 -26.61 0.95
N ILE A 143 40.46 -27.84 0.84
CA ILE A 143 41.53 -28.22 -0.07
C ILE A 143 40.99 -28.03 -1.50
N PRO A 144 41.63 -27.21 -2.37
CA PRO A 144 41.18 -27.09 -3.75
C PRO A 144 41.53 -28.37 -4.53
N ASP A 145 40.52 -29.18 -4.84
CA ASP A 145 40.67 -30.38 -5.64
C ASP A 145 40.85 -30.01 -7.12
N ALA A 146 42.04 -30.28 -7.64
CA ALA A 146 42.46 -30.00 -9.00
C ALA A 146 42.01 -31.13 -9.94
N ALA A 147 40.70 -31.29 -10.18
CA ALA A 147 40.21 -32.19 -11.22
C ALA A 147 38.74 -31.94 -11.59
N VAL A 148 38.45 -30.85 -12.32
CA VAL A 148 37.23 -30.83 -13.15
C VAL A 148 37.63 -30.47 -14.58
N HIS A 149 37.73 -31.52 -15.37
CA HIS A 149 37.85 -31.51 -16.82
C HIS A 149 36.84 -30.53 -17.45
N GLN A 150 37.35 -29.49 -18.10
CA GLN A 150 36.56 -28.71 -19.06
C GLN A 150 36.36 -29.54 -20.34
N PRO A 151 35.12 -29.73 -20.83
CA PRO A 151 34.92 -30.15 -22.21
C PRO A 151 35.18 -28.98 -23.18
N PRO A 152 35.84 -29.20 -24.33
CA PRO A 152 36.23 -28.13 -25.25
C PRO A 152 35.03 -27.55 -26.01
N LEU A 153 34.97 -26.21 -26.09
CA LEU A 153 34.03 -25.48 -26.95
C LEU A 153 34.39 -25.67 -28.43
N PRO A 154 33.42 -25.97 -29.32
CA PRO A 154 33.68 -26.01 -30.75
C PRO A 154 33.84 -24.58 -31.28
N GLY A 155 35.01 -24.31 -31.88
CA GLY A 155 35.33 -23.04 -32.53
C GLY A 155 34.40 -22.75 -33.71
N ARG A 156 34.06 -21.48 -33.88
CA ARG A 156 33.38 -20.97 -35.08
C ARG A 156 34.44 -20.31 -35.98
N PRO A 157 34.62 -20.74 -37.24
CA PRO A 157 35.49 -20.05 -38.17
C PRO A 157 34.82 -18.77 -38.72
N ALA A 158 35.70 -17.88 -39.22
CA ALA A 158 35.46 -16.54 -39.75
C ALA A 158 34.43 -16.47 -40.89
#